data_AF-A0A672FH90-F1
#
_entry.id   AF-A0A672FH90-F1
#
_cell.length_a   1.000
_cell.length_b   1.000
_cell.length_c   1.000
_cell.angle_alpha   90.00
_cell.angle_beta   90.00
_cell.angle_gamma   90.00
#
_symmetry.space_group_name_H-M   'P 1'
#
loop_
_entity.id
_entity.type
_entity.pdbx_description
1 polymer ?
#
loop_
_entity_poly.entity_id
_entity_poly.type
_entity_poly.pdbx_seq_one_letter_code
_entity_poly.pdbx_strand_id
1 'polypeptide(L)' 'MHFSIPETEVRSGDNGSTYVAYNIHVNGVLHCRVRYSQLLGLHEQAAVARCPVLPFSYCL' A
#
# COMPACT_ATOMS: atom_id res chain seq x y z
N MET A 1 12.13 6.45 8.59
CA MET A 1 12.05 5.43 7.53
C MET A 1 11.77 6.16 6.23
N HIS A 2 12.73 6.24 5.31
CA HIS A 2 12.48 6.85 3.99
C HIS A 2 11.82 5.80 3.10
N PHE A 3 10.57 6.06 2.71
CA PHE A 3 9.75 5.15 1.91
C PHE A 3 9.72 5.66 0.47
N SER A 4 10.01 4.77 -0.48
CA SER A 4 10.09 5.10 -1.90
C SER A 4 9.54 3.93 -2.71
N ILE A 5 8.79 4.21 -3.78
CA ILE A 5 8.27 3.20 -4.71
C ILE A 5 8.88 3.54 -6.07
N PRO A 6 10.14 3.16 -6.33
CA PRO A 6 10.85 3.55 -7.53
C PRO A 6 10.35 2.80 -8.78
N GLU A 7 9.74 1.63 -8.60
CA GLU A 7 9.41 0.74 -9.71
C GLU A 7 8.07 0.01 -9.50
N THR A 8 7.37 -0.18 -10.61
CA THR A 8 6.19 -1.04 -10.73
C THR A 8 6.47 -2.15 -11.74
N GLU A 9 6.19 -3.40 -11.35
CA GLU A 9 6.46 -4.57 -12.18
C GLU A 9 5.13 -5.26 -12.56
N VAL A 10 4.97 -5.66 -13.81
CA VAL A 10 3.83 -6.49 -14.24
C VAL A 10 4.23 -7.95 -14.08
N ARG A 11 3.50 -8.68 -13.24
CA ARG A 11 3.81 -10.07 -12.92
C ARG A 11 2.62 -10.97 -13.15
N SER A 12 2.88 -12.16 -13.67
CA SER A 12 1.89 -13.22 -13.77
C SER A 12 1.65 -13.83 -12.39
N GLY A 13 0.40 -13.82 -11.93
CA GLY A 13 -0.04 -14.60 -10.79
C GLY A 13 -0.18 -16.07 -11.12
N ASP A 14 -0.33 -16.88 -10.07
CA ASP A 14 -0.47 -18.35 -10.18
C ASP A 14 -1.61 -18.79 -11.11
N ASN A 15 -2.66 -17.98 -11.23
CA ASN A 15 -3.81 -18.26 -12.08
C ASN A 15 -3.61 -17.84 -13.56
N GLY A 16 -2.38 -17.48 -13.96
CA GLY A 16 -2.08 -16.98 -15.30
C GLY A 16 -2.53 -15.53 -15.54
N SER A 17 -3.10 -14.85 -14.53
CA SER A 17 -3.51 -13.46 -14.63
C SER A 17 -2.35 -12.52 -14.31
N THR A 18 -2.09 -11.55 -15.19
CA THR A 18 -1.08 -10.52 -14.96
C THR A 18 -1.62 -9.44 -14.04
N TYR A 19 -0.85 -9.08 -13.01
CA TYR A 19 -1.16 -7.99 -12.09
C TYR A 19 0.03 -7.05 -11.95
N VAL A 20 -0.24 -5.80 -11.54
CA VAL A 20 0.80 -4.82 -11.24
C VAL A 20 1.22 -4.99 -9.77
N ALA A 21 2.50 -5.27 -9.57
CA ALA A 21 3.17 -5.28 -8.27
C ALA A 21 3.93 -3.96 -8.06
N TYR A 22 3.86 -3.45 -6.84
CA TYR A 22 4.55 -2.24 -6.40
C TYR A 22 5.74 -2.64 -5.54
N ASN A 23 6.93 -2.22 -5.98
CA ASN A 23 8.19 -2.50 -5.28
C ASN A 23 8.41 -1.41 -4.23
N ILE A 24 8.20 -1.77 -2.97
CA ILE A 24 8.36 -0.87 -1.84
C ILE A 24 9.81 -0.91 -1.39
N HIS A 25 10.49 0.23 -1.49
CA HIS A 25 11.87 0.40 -1.04
C HIS A 25 11.91 1.23 0.24
N VAL A 26 12.57 0.70 1.27
CA VAL A 26 12.82 1.38 2.55
C VAL A 26 14.31 1.66 2.65
N ASN A 27 14.67 2.94 2.78
CA ASN A 27 16.07 3.40 2.78
C ASN A 27 16.87 2.93 1.55
N GLY A 28 16.22 2.85 0.38
CA GLY A 28 16.84 2.41 -0.87
C GLY A 28 16.92 0.88 -1.08
N VAL A 29 16.57 0.09 -0.07
CA VAL A 29 16.56 -1.39 -0.15
C VAL A 29 15.14 -1.89 -0.40
N LEU A 30 14.99 -2.85 -1.34
CA LEU A 30 13.69 -3.50 -1.59
C LEU A 30 13.22 -4.22 -0.33
N HIS A 31 12.10 -3.76 0.22
CA HIS A 31 11.53 -4.29 1.45
C HIS A 31 10.42 -5.30 1.15
N CYS A 32 9.42 -4.88 0.38
CA CYS A 32 8.26 -5.71 0.06
C CYS A 32 7.81 -5.47 -1.39
N ARG A 33 7.15 -6.47 -1.96
CA ARG A 33 6.39 -6.34 -3.20
C ARG A 33 4.95 -6.65 -2.92
N VAL A 34 4.05 -5.71 -3.21
CA VAL A 34 2.64 -5.88 -2.88
C VAL A 34 1.76 -5.51 -4.06
N ARG A 35 0.58 -6.12 -4.11
CA ARG A 35 -0.49 -5.73 -5.04
C ARG A 35 -1.25 -4.53 -4.48
N TYR A 36 -1.89 -3.76 -5.36
CA TYR A 36 -2.72 -2.63 -4.94
C TYR A 36 -3.76 -3.04 -3.89
N SER A 37 -4.41 -4.20 -4.05
CA SER A 37 -5.42 -4.70 -3.11
C SER A 37 -4.88 -4.94 -1.69
N GLN A 38 -3.63 -5.37 -1.56
CA GLN A 38 -3.00 -5.55 -0.24
C GLN A 38 -2.71 -4.20 0.42
N LEU A 39 -2.28 -3.22 -0.37
CA LEU A 39 -2.00 -1.88 0.11
C LEU A 39 -3.29 -1.13 0.48
N LEU A 40 -4.36 -1.35 -0.29
CA LEU A 40 -5.71 -0.86 0.03
C LEU A 40 -6.23 -1.48 1.33
N GLY A 41 -6.12 -2.79 1.51
CA GLY A 41 -6.52 -3.44 2.76
C GLY A 41 -5.74 -2.91 3.97
N LEU A 42 -4.44 -2.63 3.80
CA LEU A 42 -3.64 -1.96 4.82
C LEU A 42 -4.11 -0.52 5.07
N HIS A 43 -4.49 0.22 4.04
CA HIS A 43 -5.04 1.57 4.18
C HIS A 43 -6.37 1.57 4.94
N GLU A 44 -7.27 0.64 4.63
CA GLU A 44 -8.56 0.48 5.32
C GLU A 44 -8.36 0.07 6.77
N GLN A 45 -7.49 -0.90 7.05
CA GLN A 45 -7.15 -1.31 8.40
C GLN A 45 -6.46 -0.17 9.19
N ALA A 46 -5.59 0.59 8.55
CA ALA A 46 -4.97 1.76 9.16
C ALA A 46 -6.00 2.88 9.39
N ALA A 47 -6.95 3.10 8.48
CA ALA A 47 -8.02 4.09 8.65
C ALA A 47 -8.92 3.71 9.83
N VAL A 48 -9.27 2.42 9.95
CA VAL A 48 -10.04 1.89 11.08
C VAL A 48 -9.24 1.95 12.39
N ALA A 49 -7.95 1.60 12.36
CA ALA A 49 -7.09 1.66 13.54
C ALA A 49 -6.71 3.10 13.95
N ARG A 50 -6.88 4.08 13.06
CA ARG A 50 -6.50 5.49 13.29
C ARG A 50 -7.62 6.40 13.78
N CYS A 51 -8.71 5.91 14.40
CA CYS A 51 -9.44 6.65 15.46
C CYS A 51 -10.70 5.96 16.03
N PRO A 52 -10.91 6.01 17.36
CA PRO A 52 -12.23 6.25 17.93
C PRO A 52 -12.63 7.74 18.06
N VAL A 53 -11.79 8.72 17.70
CA VAL A 53 -12.16 10.16 17.78
C VAL A 53 -11.46 11.04 16.72
N LEU A 54 -12.08 11.23 15.57
CA LEU A 54 -12.01 12.54 14.91
C LEU A 54 -13.43 13.11 14.96
N PRO A 55 -13.74 14.02 15.91
CA PRO A 55 -15.01 14.69 15.89
C PRO A 55 -15.11 15.49 14.58
N PHE A 56 -16.31 15.49 14.03
CA PHE A 56 -16.82 16.39 13.00
C PHE A 56 -16.40 17.86 13.25
N SER A 57 -15.18 18.27 12.91
CA SER A 57 -14.77 19.67 13.06
C SER A 57 -13.78 20.17 12.00
N TYR A 58 -13.76 19.52 10.84
CA TYR A 58 -13.09 20.03 9.64
C TYR A 58 -14.01 19.85 8.42
N CYS A 59 -15.20 20.43 8.50
CA CYS A 59 -15.98 20.80 7.33
C CYS A 59 -16.62 22.16 7.66
N LEU A 60 -16.00 23.21 7.10
CA LEU A 60 -16.27 24.65 7.24
C LEU A 60 -15.95 25.34 8.57
#